data_AF-A0A351MRN9-F1
#
_entry.id   AF-A0A351MRN9-F1
#
_cell.length_a   1.000
_cell.length_b   1.000
_cell.length_c   1.000
_cell.angle_alpha   90.00
_cell.angle_beta   90.00
_cell.angle_gamma   90.00
#
_symmetry.space_group_name_H-M   'P 1'
#
loop_
_entity.id
_entity.type
_entity.pdbx_description
1 polymer ?
#
loop_
_entity_poly.entity_id
_entity_poly.type
_entity_poly.pdbx_seq_one_letter_code
_entity_poly.pdbx_strand_id
1 'polypeptide(L)'
;DWTFYRGAAVMLTGVEDCSLSDSEFDQLGGNALLVSGYARKITFKGLHVHDAGASGISFVGEVTSVRNPLLHYDQRLKVSQLDRTPGPKSPDYPSDCIVEDCLISRVGQIEKQGAGVQIEMAARITLRHLTIHETSRAGINIGDGGWGGHIIEGCDVFDTVLETSDHGSFNSWGRDRYWGATNPEDVTKEPGLPFLDAMEPTEIRFSRWRCDHGWDVDLDDGSSNYRIHHNVFLRGGLKFREGYGRSAWNNIFVNCGFHPHVWYPNSGDTLERNILLGAHAPIGMPKVWGKSIDNNLFAKASDLTAANGFGVDKRSTSGDPLFVDADNGDFQVKPGSPALKIGFENFPTDDFGVRKPALRAIAPTPRIDPVSVSSNATNESTQTPAAYWRGLTVKNMVGEEYSAFGVSKETCGVVLSAAPAGHPLSFTHGKSTLVLAVNNQAVNDITAFIQTTLEPVKTLTIIRDQKPVTVDIDPVKPCELSWANDAQALTRKPGVPATLKAKWTASPAPANGPASELGDGKLIKDYGPVFANNVRGRYLADLGKVVAATSLRTWSYAQSASRLPQRFTVLGSKADKAPKDISEYTYLGEVDTRAESRGSWHFTSLPLTGSARWILILPEAPVNETENTVYQEIEIGG
;
A
#
# COMPACT_ATOMS: atom_id res chain seq x y z
N ASP A 1 14.55 3.60 14.69
CA ASP A 1 13.99 4.44 15.77
C ASP A 1 14.26 3.80 17.12
N TRP A 2 15.52 3.81 17.56
CA TRP A 2 15.91 3.27 18.88
C TRP A 2 16.32 4.39 19.85
N THR A 3 16.09 5.64 19.44
CA THR A 3 16.49 6.82 20.20
C THR A 3 15.42 7.09 21.25
N PHE A 4 15.68 6.65 22.48
CA PHE A 4 14.79 6.83 23.62
C PHE A 4 15.44 7.69 24.71
N TYR A 5 14.72 8.67 25.24
CA TYR A 5 15.16 9.39 26.43
C TYR A 5 14.93 8.52 27.67
N ARG A 6 16.02 7.98 28.23
CA ARG A 6 16.02 7.04 29.36
C ARG A 6 15.84 7.74 30.72
N GLY A 7 14.81 8.57 30.84
CA GLY A 7 14.40 9.24 32.08
C GLY A 7 12.88 9.25 32.23
N ALA A 8 12.41 9.18 33.48
CA ALA A 8 10.99 9.20 33.83
C ALA A 8 10.78 9.74 35.25
N ALA A 9 9.54 10.08 35.62
CA ALA A 9 9.23 10.49 36.99
C ALA A 9 9.46 9.36 38.00
N VAL A 10 9.14 8.11 37.61
CA VAL A 10 9.51 6.90 38.35
C VAL A 10 10.26 5.96 37.42
N MET A 11 11.47 5.57 37.81
CA MET A 11 12.29 4.61 37.10
C MET A 11 12.60 3.39 37.97
N LEU A 12 12.35 2.20 37.42
CA LEU A 12 12.66 0.91 38.03
C LEU A 12 13.75 0.21 37.21
N THR A 13 14.89 -0.08 37.82
CA THR A 13 16.03 -0.75 37.16
C THR A 13 16.82 -1.57 38.19
N GLY A 14 17.27 -2.78 37.80
CA GLY A 14 17.97 -3.71 38.70
C GLY A 14 17.08 -4.29 39.80
N VAL A 15 15.77 -4.37 39.56
CA VAL A 15 14.77 -4.76 40.58
C VAL A 15 13.90 -5.93 40.12
N GLU A 16 13.35 -6.63 41.10
CA GLU A 16 12.40 -7.72 40.90
C GLU A 16 11.21 -7.56 41.84
N ASP A 17 10.06 -8.13 41.49
CA ASP A 17 8.88 -8.28 42.36
C ASP A 17 8.40 -6.95 42.99
N CYS A 18 8.54 -5.86 42.24
CA CYS A 18 8.07 -4.53 42.66
C CYS A 18 6.69 -4.23 42.09
N SER A 19 5.89 -3.48 42.84
CA SER A 19 4.58 -3.03 42.36
C SER A 19 4.32 -1.56 42.67
N LEU A 20 3.55 -0.93 41.79
CA LEU A 20 2.95 0.38 42.03
C LEU A 20 1.46 0.29 41.72
N SER A 21 0.63 0.70 42.67
CA SER A 21 -0.81 0.54 42.58
C SER A 21 -1.56 1.81 42.92
N ASP A 22 -2.75 1.98 42.34
CA ASP A 22 -3.76 2.96 42.74
C ASP A 22 -3.25 4.41 42.88
N SER A 23 -2.34 4.80 42.00
CA SER A 23 -1.68 6.11 41.99
C SER A 23 -2.03 6.93 40.75
N GLU A 24 -1.87 8.24 40.84
CA GLU A 24 -2.07 9.20 39.75
C GLU A 24 -0.75 9.86 39.37
N PHE A 25 -0.54 10.03 38.07
CA PHE A 25 0.59 10.71 37.45
C PHE A 25 0.05 11.78 36.52
N ASP A 26 0.19 13.04 36.92
CA ASP A 26 -0.40 14.22 36.30
C ASP A 26 0.68 15.19 35.83
N GLN A 27 0.58 15.68 34.58
CA GLN A 27 1.37 16.80 34.03
C GLN A 27 2.90 16.63 34.12
N LEU A 28 3.40 15.43 33.82
CA LEU A 28 4.82 15.14 33.85
C LEU A 28 5.50 15.57 32.55
N GLY A 29 6.61 16.30 32.61
CA GLY A 29 7.27 16.85 31.41
C GLY A 29 7.98 15.85 30.48
N GLY A 30 7.99 14.55 30.82
CA GLY A 30 8.67 13.50 30.07
C GLY A 30 7.91 12.17 30.16
N ASN A 31 8.63 11.03 30.21
CA ASN A 31 7.98 9.74 30.45
C ASN A 31 7.43 9.68 31.88
N ALA A 32 6.24 9.13 32.09
CA ALA A 32 5.70 9.00 33.45
C ALA A 32 6.39 7.88 34.23
N LEU A 33 6.40 6.67 33.64
CA LEU A 33 6.95 5.46 34.25
C LEU A 33 7.92 4.78 33.28
N LEU A 34 9.08 4.35 33.79
CA LEU A 34 10.07 3.61 33.01
C LEU A 34 10.56 2.38 33.79
N VAL A 35 10.44 1.20 33.18
CA VAL A 35 11.14 -0.01 33.59
C VAL A 35 12.30 -0.22 32.62
N SER A 36 13.54 -0.14 33.11
CA SER A 36 14.74 -0.07 32.27
C SER A 36 15.77 -1.14 32.61
N GLY A 37 16.42 -1.69 31.58
CA GLY A 37 17.47 -2.68 31.73
C GLY A 37 16.97 -3.93 32.45
N TYR A 38 17.79 -4.54 33.32
CA TYR A 38 17.35 -5.71 34.08
C TYR A 38 16.18 -5.37 35.02
N ALA A 39 15.00 -5.95 34.78
CA ALA A 39 13.88 -5.91 35.71
C ALA A 39 12.95 -7.13 35.53
N ARG A 40 12.42 -7.70 36.61
CA ARG A 40 11.51 -8.86 36.55
C ARG A 40 10.24 -8.62 37.35
N LYS A 41 9.10 -9.12 36.86
CA LYS A 41 7.86 -9.20 37.66
C LYS A 41 7.40 -7.87 38.23
N ILE A 42 7.56 -6.80 37.45
CA ILE A 42 7.08 -5.47 37.81
C ILE A 42 5.59 -5.39 37.53
N THR A 43 4.80 -4.93 38.50
CA THR A 43 3.35 -4.79 38.36
C THR A 43 2.91 -3.33 38.52
N PHE A 44 2.27 -2.78 37.50
CA PHE A 44 1.57 -1.50 37.56
C PHE A 44 0.07 -1.75 37.50
N LYS A 45 -0.67 -1.30 38.51
CA LYS A 45 -2.09 -1.63 38.63
C LYS A 45 -2.97 -0.44 39.02
N GLY A 46 -4.11 -0.26 38.37
CA GLY A 46 -5.09 0.73 38.85
C GLY A 46 -4.62 2.18 38.73
N LEU A 47 -3.67 2.47 37.82
CA LEU A 47 -3.05 3.78 37.69
C LEU A 47 -3.88 4.72 36.82
N HIS A 48 -3.84 6.02 37.12
CA HIS A 48 -4.29 7.09 36.24
C HIS A 48 -3.07 7.86 35.75
N VAL A 49 -2.72 7.74 34.48
CA VAL A 49 -1.58 8.45 33.88
C VAL A 49 -2.12 9.43 32.85
N HIS A 50 -1.90 10.72 33.03
CA HIS A 50 -2.37 11.70 32.07
C HIS A 50 -1.48 12.93 31.93
N ASP A 51 -1.60 13.57 30.77
CA ASP A 51 -0.88 14.81 30.43
C ASP A 51 0.65 14.63 30.50
N ALA A 52 1.14 13.45 30.10
CA ALA A 52 2.56 13.16 30.04
C ALA A 52 3.21 13.78 28.79
N GLY A 53 4.35 14.42 28.99
CA GLY A 53 5.15 15.08 27.96
C GLY A 53 5.68 14.10 26.91
N ALA A 54 6.01 12.87 27.31
CA ALA A 54 6.41 11.78 26.42
C ALA A 54 5.50 10.56 26.64
N SER A 55 6.07 9.35 26.78
CA SER A 55 5.27 8.12 26.93
C SER A 55 4.66 7.99 28.33
N GLY A 56 3.51 7.31 28.42
CA GLY A 56 2.90 6.98 29.71
C GLY A 56 3.75 5.97 30.48
N ILE A 57 3.81 4.73 29.98
CA ILE A 57 4.57 3.65 30.59
C ILE A 57 5.53 3.05 29.57
N SER A 58 6.81 2.98 29.90
CA SER A 58 7.84 2.44 29.00
C SER A 58 8.55 1.23 29.63
N PHE A 59 8.70 0.16 28.85
CA PHE A 59 9.59 -0.98 29.13
C PHE A 59 10.70 -0.98 28.10
N VAL A 60 11.94 -0.66 28.52
CA VAL A 60 13.06 -0.47 27.59
C VAL A 60 14.32 -1.21 28.07
N GLY A 61 14.76 -2.21 27.30
CA GLY A 61 16.01 -2.93 27.57
C GLY A 61 17.28 -2.15 27.27
N GLU A 62 18.43 -2.75 27.59
CA GLU A 62 19.73 -2.24 27.17
C GLU A 62 20.06 -2.72 25.76
N VAL A 63 20.58 -1.84 24.89
CA VAL A 63 21.02 -2.22 23.53
C VAL A 63 22.08 -3.33 23.54
N THR A 64 22.88 -3.41 24.61
CA THR A 64 23.88 -4.47 24.81
C THR A 64 23.28 -5.87 24.99
N SER A 65 21.99 -5.95 25.34
CA SER A 65 21.23 -7.19 25.41
C SER A 65 20.78 -7.68 24.03
N VAL A 66 20.83 -6.84 22.99
CA VAL A 66 20.45 -7.22 21.62
C VAL A 66 21.65 -7.75 20.85
N ARG A 67 21.44 -8.79 20.04
CA ARG A 67 22.43 -9.32 19.09
C ARG A 67 22.25 -8.60 17.77
N ASN A 68 23.36 -8.15 17.17
CA ASN A 68 23.34 -7.42 15.90
C ASN A 68 22.36 -6.22 15.87
N PRO A 69 22.40 -5.29 16.84
CA PRO A 69 21.46 -4.18 16.88
C PRO A 69 21.58 -3.30 15.62
N LEU A 70 20.43 -2.92 15.06
CA LEU A 70 20.31 -1.99 13.93
C LEU A 70 19.77 -0.66 14.46
N LEU A 71 20.66 0.29 14.75
CA LEU A 71 20.32 1.54 15.45
C LEU A 71 19.76 2.62 14.53
N HIS A 72 20.00 2.51 13.22
CA HIS A 72 19.52 3.46 12.22
C HIS A 72 18.69 2.77 11.14
N TYR A 73 17.69 3.50 10.65
CA TYR A 73 16.73 3.00 9.67
C TYR A 73 17.37 2.48 8.37
N ASP A 74 18.55 2.98 7.99
CA ASP A 74 19.28 2.60 6.78
C ASP A 74 20.31 1.48 6.99
N GLN A 75 20.50 1.02 8.24
CA GLN A 75 21.43 -0.07 8.54
C GLN A 75 20.85 -1.42 8.16
N ARG A 76 21.64 -2.21 7.43
CA ARG A 76 21.31 -3.57 7.00
C ARG A 76 22.53 -4.46 7.19
N LEU A 77 22.31 -5.73 7.50
CA LEU A 77 23.38 -6.74 7.59
C LEU A 77 23.34 -7.67 6.37
N LYS A 78 24.36 -8.50 6.18
CA LYS A 78 24.25 -9.65 5.26
C LYS A 78 23.85 -10.87 6.05
N VAL A 79 23.15 -11.81 5.42
CA VAL A 79 22.82 -13.13 6.00
C VAL A 79 24.04 -13.82 6.63
N SER A 80 25.21 -13.73 6.00
CA SER A 80 26.46 -14.31 6.54
C SER A 80 26.99 -13.65 7.81
N GLN A 81 26.46 -12.48 8.19
CA GLN A 81 26.88 -11.69 9.36
C GLN A 81 25.92 -11.82 10.55
N LEU A 82 24.76 -12.47 10.37
CA LEU A 82 23.78 -12.58 11.45
C LEU A 82 24.24 -13.61 12.50
N ASP A 83 24.21 -13.23 13.76
CA ASP A 83 24.26 -14.17 14.88
C ASP A 83 22.98 -15.03 14.83
N ARG A 84 23.16 -16.34 14.66
CA ARG A 84 22.06 -17.33 14.58
C ARG A 84 21.55 -17.79 15.94
N THR A 85 22.11 -17.30 17.03
CA THR A 85 21.64 -17.62 18.38
C THR A 85 20.32 -16.89 18.62
N PRO A 86 19.21 -17.62 18.87
CA PRO A 86 17.94 -16.99 19.22
C PRO A 86 18.05 -16.22 20.53
N GLY A 87 17.31 -15.12 20.61
CA GLY A 87 17.11 -14.38 21.83
C GLY A 87 18.22 -13.42 22.23
N PRO A 88 18.13 -12.90 23.46
CA PRO A 88 19.01 -11.86 23.95
C PRO A 88 20.46 -12.37 24.13
N LYS A 89 21.37 -11.41 24.22
CA LYS A 89 22.79 -11.60 24.56
C LYS A 89 23.04 -11.54 26.07
N SER A 90 22.24 -10.80 26.82
CA SER A 90 22.34 -10.62 28.27
C SER A 90 20.95 -10.52 28.90
N PRO A 91 20.80 -10.61 30.23
CA PRO A 91 19.50 -10.52 30.89
C PRO A 91 19.00 -9.07 31.07
N ASP A 92 19.73 -8.06 30.57
CA ASP A 92 19.53 -6.62 30.84
C ASP A 92 18.34 -6.01 30.08
N TYR A 93 17.18 -6.62 30.23
CA TYR A 93 15.92 -6.18 29.63
C TYR A 93 14.74 -6.42 30.58
N PRO A 94 13.64 -5.64 30.51
CA PRO A 94 12.46 -5.90 31.30
C PRO A 94 11.77 -7.19 30.88
N SER A 95 11.34 -8.01 31.84
CA SER A 95 10.58 -9.21 31.52
C SER A 95 9.56 -9.61 32.58
N ASP A 96 8.54 -10.35 32.16
CA ASP A 96 7.49 -10.89 33.03
C ASP A 96 6.73 -9.80 33.80
N CYS A 97 6.57 -8.62 33.19
CA CYS A 97 5.93 -7.47 33.82
C CYS A 97 4.45 -7.34 33.41
N ILE A 98 3.65 -6.66 34.24
CA ILE A 98 2.21 -6.51 34.06
C ILE A 98 1.82 -5.04 34.19
N VAL A 99 1.00 -4.55 33.26
CA VAL A 99 0.19 -3.35 33.42
C VAL A 99 -1.27 -3.76 33.39
N GLU A 100 -2.00 -3.50 34.46
CA GLU A 100 -3.37 -3.96 34.63
C GLU A 100 -4.29 -2.83 35.10
N ASP A 101 -5.46 -2.71 34.46
CA ASP A 101 -6.56 -1.89 34.99
C ASP A 101 -6.18 -0.40 35.13
N CYS A 102 -5.45 0.15 34.16
CA CYS A 102 -5.00 1.55 34.14
C CYS A 102 -5.75 2.37 33.10
N LEU A 103 -5.95 3.66 33.40
CA LEU A 103 -6.42 4.68 32.46
C LEU A 103 -5.24 5.57 32.08
N ILE A 104 -4.91 5.63 30.79
CA ILE A 104 -3.79 6.39 30.26
C ILE A 104 -4.33 7.37 29.20
N SER A 105 -4.11 8.67 29.36
CA SER A 105 -4.62 9.64 28.39
C SER A 105 -3.70 10.84 28.15
N ARG A 106 -3.88 11.55 27.03
CA ARG A 106 -3.14 12.80 26.75
C ARG A 106 -1.63 12.65 26.89
N VAL A 107 -1.07 11.58 26.33
CA VAL A 107 0.39 11.34 26.31
C VAL A 107 1.02 11.86 25.02
N GLY A 108 2.31 12.19 25.07
CA GLY A 108 3.03 12.80 23.96
C GLY A 108 2.73 14.30 23.81
N GLN A 109 2.49 15.01 24.92
CA GLN A 109 2.21 16.45 24.88
C GLN A 109 3.37 17.26 24.29
N ILE A 110 4.60 16.77 24.44
CA ILE A 110 5.83 17.43 23.97
C ILE A 110 6.56 16.54 22.95
N GLU A 111 6.95 15.33 23.36
CA GLU A 111 7.61 14.34 22.52
C GLU A 111 6.54 13.57 21.73
N LYS A 112 6.42 13.89 20.43
CA LYS A 112 5.30 13.43 19.61
C LYS A 112 5.41 11.98 19.17
N GLN A 113 6.58 11.35 19.30
CA GLN A 113 6.77 9.93 18.96
C GLN A 113 6.38 8.98 20.11
N GLY A 114 6.00 9.50 21.27
CA GLY A 114 5.61 8.73 22.46
C GLY A 114 4.32 7.93 22.29
N ALA A 115 4.13 6.96 23.19
CA ALA A 115 2.95 6.10 23.24
C ALA A 115 2.34 6.03 24.65
N GLY A 116 1.09 5.58 24.76
CA GLY A 116 0.49 5.27 26.06
C GLY A 116 1.29 4.21 26.79
N VAL A 117 1.62 3.12 26.08
CA VAL A 117 2.61 2.12 26.51
C VAL A 117 3.63 1.89 25.41
N GLN A 118 4.92 2.03 25.76
CA GLN A 118 6.07 1.71 24.91
C GLN A 118 6.72 0.40 25.39
N ILE A 119 7.00 -0.51 24.47
CA ILE A 119 7.76 -1.73 24.72
C ILE A 119 8.93 -1.76 23.71
N GLU A 120 10.15 -1.94 24.20
CA GLU A 120 11.34 -2.02 23.36
C GLU A 120 12.39 -2.89 24.06
N MET A 121 12.96 -3.86 23.36
CA MET A 121 13.93 -4.81 23.90
C MET A 121 13.45 -5.42 25.22
N ALA A 122 12.28 -6.06 25.21
CA ALA A 122 11.62 -6.59 26.40
C ALA A 122 10.90 -7.91 26.08
N ALA A 123 10.52 -8.70 27.09
CA ALA A 123 9.85 -9.98 26.82
C ALA A 123 8.73 -10.26 27.82
N ARG A 124 7.63 -10.89 27.38
CA ARG A 124 6.53 -11.34 28.25
C ARG A 124 5.93 -10.20 29.09
N ILE A 125 5.69 -9.07 28.44
CA ILE A 125 4.96 -7.94 29.03
C ILE A 125 3.47 -8.17 28.81
N THR A 126 2.70 -8.18 29.89
CA THR A 126 1.23 -8.32 29.84
C THR A 126 0.58 -6.97 30.04
N LEU A 127 -0.19 -6.53 29.06
CA LEU A 127 -1.04 -5.34 29.13
C LEU A 127 -2.49 -5.81 29.16
N ARG A 128 -3.22 -5.50 30.23
CA ARG A 128 -4.59 -5.97 30.38
C ARG A 128 -5.55 -4.93 30.93
N HIS A 129 -6.75 -4.87 30.36
CA HIS A 129 -7.81 -3.96 30.82
C HIS A 129 -7.33 -2.51 30.90
N LEU A 130 -6.63 -2.05 29.86
CA LEU A 130 -6.20 -0.67 29.75
C LEU A 130 -7.19 0.12 28.91
N THR A 131 -7.58 1.30 29.37
CA THR A 131 -8.18 2.31 28.48
C THR A 131 -7.09 3.33 28.14
N ILE A 132 -6.80 3.47 26.85
CA ILE A 132 -5.77 4.41 26.36
C ILE A 132 -6.39 5.32 25.30
N HIS A 133 -6.36 6.63 25.52
CA HIS A 133 -6.92 7.57 24.56
C HIS A 133 -6.20 8.92 24.48
N GLU A 134 -6.48 9.70 23.44
CA GLU A 134 -5.89 11.02 23.21
C GLU A 134 -4.35 10.97 23.18
N THR A 135 -3.78 10.19 22.27
CA THR A 135 -2.31 10.08 22.13
C THR A 135 -1.83 10.77 20.86
N SER A 136 -0.67 11.45 20.94
CA SER A 136 -0.07 12.12 19.77
C SER A 136 0.25 11.12 18.65
N ARG A 137 0.60 9.88 19.02
CA ARG A 137 0.99 8.79 18.12
C ARG A 137 0.31 7.47 18.49
N ALA A 138 0.99 6.43 18.99
CA ALA A 138 0.34 5.15 19.29
C ALA A 138 -0.34 5.16 20.65
N GLY A 139 -1.34 4.32 20.83
CA GLY A 139 -1.79 3.94 22.17
C GLY A 139 -0.81 2.94 22.79
N ILE A 140 -0.46 1.89 22.03
CA ILE A 140 0.54 0.90 22.40
C ILE A 140 1.52 0.73 21.25
N ASN A 141 2.82 0.86 21.52
CA ASN A 141 3.88 0.61 20.54
C ASN A 141 4.87 -0.46 21.02
N ILE A 142 5.21 -1.37 20.12
CA ILE A 142 6.34 -2.30 20.27
C ILE A 142 7.42 -1.92 19.26
N GLY A 143 8.57 -1.45 19.74
CA GLY A 143 9.62 -0.81 18.94
C GLY A 143 10.49 -1.76 18.11
N ASP A 144 10.50 -3.04 18.45
CA ASP A 144 11.29 -4.11 17.84
C ASP A 144 10.60 -5.47 18.01
N GLY A 145 11.12 -6.53 17.39
CA GLY A 145 10.59 -7.88 17.53
C GLY A 145 11.16 -8.65 18.72
N GLY A 146 12.08 -8.08 19.49
CA GLY A 146 12.66 -8.68 20.68
C GLY A 146 11.72 -8.62 21.89
N TRP A 147 11.57 -9.66 22.71
CA TRP A 147 11.68 -11.09 22.38
C TRP A 147 10.31 -11.78 22.39
N GLY A 148 9.24 -10.98 22.30
CA GLY A 148 7.88 -11.45 22.18
C GLY A 148 7.31 -12.03 23.48
N GLY A 149 6.31 -12.89 23.33
CA GLY A 149 5.54 -13.44 24.45
C GLY A 149 4.65 -12.40 25.15
N HIS A 150 4.52 -11.22 24.55
CA HIS A 150 3.65 -10.16 25.06
C HIS A 150 2.18 -10.60 24.95
N ILE A 151 1.38 -10.19 25.93
CA ILE A 151 -0.06 -10.43 25.95
C ILE A 151 -0.74 -9.08 26.06
N ILE A 152 -1.58 -8.76 25.10
CA ILE A 152 -2.41 -7.55 25.09
C ILE A 152 -3.86 -8.00 25.07
N GLU A 153 -4.58 -7.80 26.17
CA GLU A 153 -5.94 -8.34 26.32
C GLU A 153 -6.92 -7.42 27.05
N GLY A 154 -8.18 -7.40 26.61
CA GLY A 154 -9.20 -6.60 27.29
C GLY A 154 -9.01 -5.10 27.17
N CYS A 155 -8.16 -4.60 26.27
CA CYS A 155 -7.85 -3.17 26.16
C CYS A 155 -8.89 -2.43 25.29
N ASP A 156 -9.09 -1.13 25.56
CA ASP A 156 -9.88 -0.20 24.74
C ASP A 156 -8.98 0.98 24.36
N VAL A 157 -8.56 1.03 23.10
CA VAL A 157 -7.53 1.99 22.62
C VAL A 157 -8.06 2.78 21.44
N PHE A 158 -8.16 4.10 21.59
CA PHE A 158 -8.78 4.98 20.59
C PHE A 158 -8.26 6.41 20.65
N ASP A 159 -8.68 7.29 19.73
CA ASP A 159 -8.21 8.68 19.62
C ASP A 159 -6.67 8.78 19.64
N THR A 160 -6.07 7.94 18.80
CA THR A 160 -4.63 7.84 18.60
C THR A 160 -4.22 8.49 17.28
N VAL A 161 -2.92 8.76 17.13
CA VAL A 161 -2.31 9.34 15.93
C VAL A 161 -2.89 10.73 15.64
N LEU A 162 -3.10 11.51 16.71
CA LEU A 162 -3.73 12.83 16.60
C LEU A 162 -2.82 13.91 16.00
N GLU A 163 -1.51 13.73 16.12
CA GLU A 163 -0.52 14.74 15.73
C GLU A 163 0.60 14.18 14.85
N THR A 164 0.51 12.90 14.47
CA THR A 164 1.49 12.19 13.64
C THR A 164 0.78 11.44 12.50
N SER A 165 1.49 10.58 11.78
CA SER A 165 0.91 9.76 10.70
C SER A 165 1.64 8.43 10.58
N ASP A 166 1.15 7.56 9.69
CA ASP A 166 1.73 6.22 9.40
C ASP A 166 1.88 5.35 10.66
N HIS A 167 0.76 5.19 11.37
CA HIS A 167 0.72 4.49 12.65
C HIS A 167 -0.69 3.99 13.00
N GLY A 168 -0.86 3.43 14.20
CA GLY A 168 -2.16 2.92 14.65
C GLY A 168 -2.40 3.03 16.15
N SER A 169 -3.59 2.60 16.57
CA SER A 169 -3.91 2.49 18.01
C SER A 169 -2.98 1.49 18.69
N PHE A 170 -2.75 0.35 18.03
CA PHE A 170 -1.54 -0.45 18.21
C PHE A 170 -0.58 -0.23 17.02
N ASN A 171 0.72 -0.21 17.28
CA ASN A 171 1.71 -0.40 16.25
C ASN A 171 2.89 -1.28 16.72
N SER A 172 3.51 -2.00 15.80
CA SER A 172 4.82 -2.60 16.03
C SER A 172 5.77 -2.43 14.85
N TRP A 173 7.07 -2.44 15.15
CA TRP A 173 8.13 -2.74 14.19
C TRP A 173 8.81 -4.06 14.56
N GLY A 174 9.31 -4.78 13.56
CA GLY A 174 10.19 -5.95 13.70
C GLY A 174 11.47 -5.74 12.90
N ARG A 175 12.06 -4.54 13.02
CA ARG A 175 13.30 -4.12 12.33
C ARG A 175 14.55 -4.74 12.98
N ASP A 176 14.48 -6.04 13.26
CA ASP A 176 15.50 -6.80 13.98
C ASP A 176 16.64 -7.21 13.05
N ARG A 177 17.59 -8.02 13.54
CA ARG A 177 18.81 -8.38 12.80
C ARG A 177 18.55 -9.00 11.43
N TYR A 178 17.40 -9.66 11.23
CA TYR A 178 17.04 -10.25 9.95
C TYR A 178 16.49 -9.20 8.95
N TRP A 179 15.88 -8.12 9.45
CA TRP A 179 15.08 -7.21 8.65
C TRP A 179 15.96 -6.42 7.68
N GLY A 180 15.65 -6.58 6.38
CA GLY A 180 16.44 -6.07 5.27
C GLY A 180 17.88 -6.60 5.16
N ALA A 181 18.31 -7.50 6.06
CA ALA A 181 19.58 -8.20 5.91
C ALA A 181 19.55 -9.30 4.83
N THR A 182 18.34 -9.53 4.31
CA THR A 182 17.96 -10.58 3.39
C THR A 182 17.29 -9.96 2.16
N ASN A 183 17.68 -10.40 0.96
CA ASN A 183 16.72 -10.42 -0.14
C ASN A 183 15.58 -11.38 0.30
N PRO A 184 14.28 -11.10 0.07
CA PRO A 184 13.21 -12.03 0.47
C PRO A 184 13.41 -13.49 0.05
N GLU A 185 14.19 -13.73 -1.02
CA GLU A 185 14.63 -15.06 -1.46
C GLU A 185 15.52 -15.82 -0.46
N ASP A 186 16.26 -15.12 0.41
CA ASP A 186 17.15 -15.73 1.39
C ASP A 186 16.41 -16.26 2.61
N VAL A 187 15.34 -15.57 3.06
CA VAL A 187 14.46 -16.12 4.11
C VAL A 187 13.76 -17.39 3.63
N THR A 188 13.50 -17.51 2.33
CA THR A 188 12.98 -18.76 1.76
C THR A 188 13.94 -19.95 1.94
N LYS A 189 15.26 -19.69 2.04
CA LYS A 189 16.28 -20.73 2.29
C LYS A 189 16.48 -21.01 3.78
N GLU A 190 16.31 -20.00 4.63
CA GLU A 190 16.44 -20.08 6.09
C GLU A 190 15.18 -19.51 6.79
N PRO A 191 14.03 -20.22 6.79
CA PRO A 191 12.76 -19.69 7.28
C PRO A 191 12.72 -19.42 8.80
N GLY A 192 13.74 -19.83 9.54
CA GLY A 192 13.88 -19.57 10.97
C GLY A 192 14.37 -18.15 11.31
N LEU A 193 14.91 -17.39 10.35
CA LEU A 193 15.53 -16.08 10.61
C LEU A 193 14.61 -15.06 11.30
N PRO A 194 13.33 -14.89 10.91
CA PRO A 194 12.44 -13.91 11.54
C PRO A 194 12.15 -14.20 13.01
N PHE A 195 12.34 -15.45 13.45
CA PHE A 195 12.02 -15.91 14.80
C PHE A 195 13.24 -15.92 15.73
N LEU A 196 14.39 -15.42 15.28
CA LEU A 196 15.57 -15.28 16.12
C LEU A 196 15.36 -14.25 17.24
N ASP A 197 14.70 -13.13 16.93
CA ASP A 197 14.34 -12.09 17.90
C ASP A 197 12.87 -12.19 18.31
N ALA A 198 11.94 -12.35 17.37
CA ALA A 198 10.53 -12.65 17.66
C ALA A 198 10.31 -14.11 18.07
N MET A 199 10.92 -14.52 19.18
CA MET A 199 11.00 -15.90 19.65
C MET A 199 9.64 -16.45 20.08
N GLU A 200 8.97 -15.73 20.97
CA GLU A 200 7.68 -16.11 21.52
C GLU A 200 6.59 -15.30 20.83
N PRO A 201 5.44 -15.92 20.48
CA PRO A 201 4.38 -15.21 19.79
C PRO A 201 3.80 -14.10 20.67
N THR A 202 3.62 -12.91 20.10
CA THR A 202 2.87 -11.82 20.74
C THR A 202 1.37 -12.03 20.48
N GLU A 203 0.57 -12.00 21.53
CA GLU A 203 -0.88 -12.20 21.44
C GLU A 203 -1.64 -10.89 21.66
N ILE A 204 -2.52 -10.53 20.72
CA ILE A 204 -3.46 -9.40 20.82
C ILE A 204 -4.87 -9.97 20.75
N ARG A 205 -5.63 -9.87 21.83
CA ARG A 205 -6.93 -10.53 21.92
C ARG A 205 -7.95 -9.79 22.77
N PHE A 206 -9.22 -10.09 22.57
CA PHE A 206 -10.32 -9.57 23.41
C PHE A 206 -10.24 -8.06 23.63
N SER A 207 -9.80 -7.30 22.63
CA SER A 207 -9.55 -5.86 22.74
C SER A 207 -10.30 -5.11 21.65
N ARG A 208 -10.60 -3.83 21.92
CA ARG A 208 -11.27 -2.91 21.01
C ARG A 208 -10.33 -1.79 20.61
N TRP A 209 -10.32 -1.50 19.32
CA TRP A 209 -9.33 -0.63 18.70
C TRP A 209 -10.02 0.35 17.75
N ARG A 210 -9.61 1.61 17.79
CA ARG A 210 -10.09 2.64 16.86
C ARG A 210 -9.03 3.69 16.56
N CYS A 211 -8.49 3.67 15.35
CA CYS A 211 -7.65 4.74 14.83
C CYS A 211 -8.35 5.46 13.69
N ASP A 212 -8.46 6.77 13.84
CA ASP A 212 -9.16 7.64 12.90
C ASP A 212 -8.24 8.19 11.79
N HIS A 213 -6.92 8.08 11.98
CA HIS A 213 -5.87 8.65 11.12
C HIS A 213 -4.84 7.63 10.63
N GLY A 214 -5.13 6.34 10.80
CA GLY A 214 -4.25 5.22 10.45
C GLY A 214 -4.96 3.88 10.63
N TRP A 215 -4.31 2.88 11.24
CA TRP A 215 -4.88 1.55 11.44
C TRP A 215 -5.27 1.29 12.89
N ASP A 216 -6.25 0.42 13.11
CA ASP A 216 -6.61 0.00 14.47
C ASP A 216 -5.46 -0.80 15.07
N VAL A 217 -4.91 -1.74 14.29
CA VAL A 217 -3.68 -2.47 14.60
C VAL A 217 -2.75 -2.42 13.40
N ASP A 218 -1.58 -1.82 13.59
CA ASP A 218 -0.55 -1.62 12.56
C ASP A 218 0.70 -2.49 12.81
N LEU A 219 0.75 -3.68 12.22
CA LEU A 219 1.99 -4.46 12.20
C LEU A 219 2.87 -3.96 11.07
N ASP A 220 3.77 -3.05 11.38
CA ASP A 220 4.63 -2.34 10.44
C ASP A 220 5.93 -3.13 10.17
N ASP A 221 6.88 -2.53 9.44
CA ASP A 221 8.15 -3.10 8.97
C ASP A 221 8.66 -4.33 9.76
N GLY A 222 8.64 -5.51 9.13
CA GLY A 222 9.25 -6.72 9.68
C GLY A 222 8.54 -7.35 10.89
N SER A 223 7.42 -6.80 11.35
CA SER A 223 6.68 -7.35 12.49
C SER A 223 6.31 -8.83 12.24
N SER A 224 6.82 -9.72 13.10
CA SER A 224 6.74 -11.17 12.91
C SER A 224 6.27 -11.88 14.17
N ASN A 225 5.71 -13.08 14.01
CA ASN A 225 5.24 -13.96 15.10
C ASN A 225 4.11 -13.35 15.97
N TYR A 226 3.04 -12.88 15.33
CA TYR A 226 1.84 -12.34 16.02
C TYR A 226 0.64 -13.29 15.93
N ARG A 227 -0.17 -13.30 16.99
CA ARG A 227 -1.48 -13.95 17.05
C ARG A 227 -2.54 -12.92 17.43
N ILE A 228 -3.46 -12.63 16.52
CA ILE A 228 -4.42 -11.55 16.67
C ILE A 228 -5.83 -12.12 16.58
N HIS A 229 -6.55 -12.20 17.68
CA HIS A 229 -7.84 -12.90 17.67
C HIS A 229 -8.87 -12.36 18.64
N HIS A 230 -10.15 -12.49 18.29
CA HIS A 230 -11.25 -12.05 19.17
C HIS A 230 -11.17 -10.54 19.48
N ASN A 231 -10.76 -9.74 18.50
CA ASN A 231 -10.74 -8.28 18.63
C ASN A 231 -11.88 -7.63 17.85
N VAL A 232 -12.22 -6.40 18.24
CA VAL A 232 -13.12 -5.51 17.51
C VAL A 232 -12.29 -4.34 16.95
N PHE A 233 -12.24 -4.24 15.63
CA PHE A 233 -11.61 -3.14 14.89
C PHE A 233 -12.72 -2.20 14.42
N LEU A 234 -12.73 -0.95 14.91
CA LEU A 234 -13.85 -0.03 14.68
C LEU A 234 -13.70 0.86 13.45
N ARG A 235 -12.48 1.01 12.89
CA ARG A 235 -12.28 1.93 11.76
C ARG A 235 -11.06 1.67 10.88
N GLY A 236 -9.86 1.68 11.43
CA GLY A 236 -8.62 1.59 10.67
C GLY A 236 -8.27 0.17 10.21
N GLY A 237 -8.89 -0.86 10.79
CA GLY A 237 -8.67 -2.25 10.42
C GLY A 237 -7.30 -2.79 10.83
N LEU A 238 -6.92 -3.92 10.24
CA LEU A 238 -5.68 -4.64 10.57
C LEU A 238 -4.67 -4.55 9.43
N LYS A 239 -3.51 -3.97 9.69
CA LYS A 239 -2.39 -3.94 8.75
C LYS A 239 -1.34 -4.98 9.10
N PHE A 240 -0.97 -5.75 8.08
CA PHE A 240 0.19 -6.63 8.07
C PHE A 240 1.13 -6.09 7.01
N ARG A 241 2.24 -5.46 7.41
CA ARG A 241 3.28 -4.98 6.51
C ARG A 241 4.56 -5.77 6.72
N GLU A 242 5.16 -6.25 5.63
CA GLU A 242 6.39 -7.07 5.63
C GLU A 242 6.34 -8.19 6.70
N GLY A 243 7.44 -8.88 7.05
CA GLY A 243 7.42 -9.83 8.17
C GLY A 243 6.79 -11.21 7.91
N TYR A 244 6.75 -12.06 8.96
CA TYR A 244 6.48 -13.49 8.86
C TYR A 244 5.67 -14.06 10.04
N GLY A 245 4.93 -15.14 9.76
CA GLY A 245 4.35 -16.01 10.78
C GLY A 245 3.23 -15.37 11.61
N ARG A 246 2.44 -14.46 11.03
CA ARG A 246 1.34 -13.79 11.73
C ARG A 246 0.02 -14.49 11.44
N SER A 247 -0.83 -14.62 12.45
CA SER A 247 -2.13 -15.27 12.30
C SER A 247 -3.22 -14.40 12.90
N ALA A 248 -4.23 -14.07 12.10
CA ALA A 248 -5.40 -13.31 12.54
C ALA A 248 -6.68 -14.11 12.36
N TRP A 249 -7.40 -14.37 13.45
CA TRP A 249 -8.66 -15.13 13.36
C TRP A 249 -9.72 -14.68 14.35
N ASN A 250 -10.98 -14.94 14.02
CA ASN A 250 -12.10 -14.66 14.91
C ASN A 250 -12.21 -13.18 15.34
N ASN A 251 -11.77 -12.25 14.49
CA ASN A 251 -11.91 -10.81 14.72
C ASN A 251 -13.12 -10.25 13.96
N ILE A 252 -13.60 -9.10 14.42
CA ILE A 252 -14.69 -8.35 13.81
C ILE A 252 -14.13 -7.01 13.30
N PHE A 253 -14.26 -6.78 11.99
CA PHE A 253 -13.83 -5.56 11.32
C PHE A 253 -15.07 -4.72 10.99
N VAL A 254 -15.35 -3.72 11.81
CA VAL A 254 -16.53 -2.85 11.68
C VAL A 254 -16.23 -1.73 10.69
N ASN A 255 -16.93 -1.76 9.55
CA ASN A 255 -16.75 -0.81 8.43
C ASN A 255 -15.31 -0.70 7.90
N CYS A 256 -14.46 -1.67 8.20
CA CYS A 256 -13.05 -1.70 7.84
C CYS A 256 -12.66 -3.10 7.34
N GLY A 257 -11.43 -3.26 6.89
CA GLY A 257 -10.94 -4.50 6.31
C GLY A 257 -9.49 -4.81 6.67
N PHE A 258 -8.91 -5.73 5.91
CA PHE A 258 -7.54 -6.15 6.06
C PHE A 258 -6.61 -5.39 5.09
N HIS A 259 -5.46 -4.96 5.60
CA HIS A 259 -4.47 -4.15 4.87
C HIS A 259 -3.15 -4.93 4.74
N PRO A 260 -3.04 -5.88 3.80
CA PRO A 260 -1.78 -6.60 3.55
C PRO A 260 -0.87 -5.78 2.64
N HIS A 261 0.27 -5.33 3.16
CA HIS A 261 1.16 -4.39 2.49
C HIS A 261 2.56 -4.98 2.29
N VAL A 262 3.07 -4.93 1.06
CA VAL A 262 4.46 -5.23 0.69
C VAL A 262 5.00 -6.55 1.27
N TRP A 263 4.19 -7.61 1.25
CA TRP A 263 4.59 -8.90 1.83
C TRP A 263 5.77 -9.54 1.13
N TYR A 264 6.59 -10.20 1.94
CA TYR A 264 7.59 -11.11 1.43
C TYR A 264 6.94 -12.42 0.96
N PRO A 265 7.50 -13.10 -0.07
CA PRO A 265 7.06 -14.43 -0.44
C PRO A 265 7.20 -15.40 0.74
N ASN A 266 6.28 -16.37 0.82
CA ASN A 266 6.26 -17.38 1.88
C ASN A 266 6.23 -16.79 3.30
N SER A 267 5.59 -15.63 3.50
CA SER A 267 5.45 -15.01 4.82
C SER A 267 4.82 -15.94 5.87
N GLY A 268 4.01 -16.91 5.42
CA GLY A 268 3.33 -17.85 6.30
C GLY A 268 2.09 -17.28 6.98
N ASP A 269 1.70 -16.06 6.63
CA ASP A 269 0.61 -15.35 7.31
C ASP A 269 -0.76 -15.98 7.06
N THR A 270 -1.65 -15.87 8.04
CA THR A 270 -3.03 -16.35 7.93
C THR A 270 -4.07 -15.31 8.37
N LEU A 271 -5.23 -15.31 7.69
CA LEU A 271 -6.42 -14.54 8.02
C LEU A 271 -7.65 -15.43 7.80
N GLU A 272 -8.24 -15.93 8.88
CA GLU A 272 -9.34 -16.90 8.80
C GLU A 272 -10.43 -16.67 9.84
N ARG A 273 -11.67 -17.08 9.54
CA ARG A 273 -12.80 -17.06 10.50
C ARG A 273 -13.10 -15.66 11.03
N ASN A 274 -12.86 -14.62 10.24
CA ASN A 274 -13.16 -13.23 10.62
C ASN A 274 -14.49 -12.75 10.00
N ILE A 275 -15.09 -11.72 10.58
CA ILE A 275 -16.22 -10.98 10.00
C ILE A 275 -15.67 -9.65 9.47
N LEU A 276 -15.80 -9.40 8.15
CA LEU A 276 -15.31 -8.21 7.47
C LEU A 276 -16.44 -7.38 6.86
N LEU A 277 -16.51 -6.10 7.20
CA LEU A 277 -17.49 -5.15 6.65
C LEU A 277 -16.90 -4.17 5.64
N GLY A 278 -15.59 -4.24 5.42
CA GLY A 278 -14.87 -3.59 4.35
C GLY A 278 -14.02 -4.58 3.55
N ALA A 279 -13.69 -4.20 2.32
CA ALA A 279 -12.84 -4.96 1.44
C ALA A 279 -11.38 -5.02 1.94
N HIS A 280 -10.65 -6.02 1.47
CA HIS A 280 -9.19 -6.02 1.59
C HIS A 280 -8.60 -4.84 0.81
N ALA A 281 -7.60 -4.18 1.38
CA ALA A 281 -6.89 -3.05 0.80
C ALA A 281 -5.40 -3.38 0.61
N PRO A 282 -5.06 -4.29 -0.33
CA PRO A 282 -3.69 -4.73 -0.56
C PRO A 282 -2.84 -3.65 -1.22
N ILE A 283 -1.57 -3.57 -0.85
CA ILE A 283 -0.61 -2.63 -1.46
C ILE A 283 0.71 -3.34 -1.73
N GLY A 284 1.22 -3.31 -2.96
CA GLY A 284 2.53 -3.88 -3.30
C GLY A 284 2.68 -5.37 -3.04
N MET A 285 1.59 -6.14 -3.17
CA MET A 285 1.55 -7.56 -2.80
C MET A 285 2.22 -8.48 -3.84
N PRO A 286 2.86 -9.58 -3.40
CA PRO A 286 3.30 -10.64 -4.30
C PRO A 286 2.11 -11.38 -4.93
N LYS A 287 2.37 -12.14 -6.00
CA LYS A 287 1.33 -12.93 -6.71
C LYS A 287 0.63 -13.96 -5.83
N VAL A 288 1.37 -14.53 -4.88
CA VAL A 288 0.87 -15.51 -3.92
C VAL A 288 0.94 -14.85 -2.57
N TRP A 289 -0.20 -14.72 -1.90
CA TRP A 289 -0.27 -14.19 -0.55
C TRP A 289 0.21 -15.26 0.44
N GLY A 290 0.17 -14.95 1.73
CA GLY A 290 0.59 -15.83 2.82
C GLY A 290 -0.04 -17.23 2.81
N LYS A 291 0.15 -17.98 3.90
CA LYS A 291 -0.25 -19.39 3.95
C LYS A 291 -1.75 -19.62 3.70
N SER A 292 -2.63 -18.77 4.24
CA SER A 292 -4.07 -18.91 4.09
C SER A 292 -4.82 -17.61 4.38
N ILE A 293 -5.39 -16.99 3.35
CA ILE A 293 -6.29 -15.83 3.48
C ILE A 293 -7.64 -16.31 2.96
N ASP A 294 -8.45 -16.88 3.85
CA ASP A 294 -9.61 -17.67 3.46
C ASP A 294 -10.59 -17.95 4.60
N ASN A 295 -11.77 -18.48 4.27
CA ASN A 295 -12.80 -18.91 5.24
C ASN A 295 -13.22 -17.77 6.18
N ASN A 296 -13.48 -16.60 5.60
CA ASN A 296 -13.98 -15.39 6.25
C ASN A 296 -15.43 -15.09 5.83
N LEU A 297 -16.13 -14.24 6.58
CA LEU A 297 -17.44 -13.71 6.23
C LEU A 297 -17.28 -12.27 5.79
N PHE A 298 -17.68 -11.95 4.57
CA PHE A 298 -17.82 -10.57 4.10
C PHE A 298 -19.27 -10.12 4.23
N ALA A 299 -19.52 -8.96 4.83
CA ALA A 299 -20.88 -8.40 4.88
C ALA A 299 -21.42 -8.09 3.47
N LYS A 300 -20.53 -7.75 2.52
CA LYS A 300 -20.87 -7.39 1.14
C LYS A 300 -20.30 -8.40 0.14
N ALA A 301 -21.14 -8.86 -0.79
CA ALA A 301 -20.71 -9.76 -1.86
C ALA A 301 -19.71 -9.13 -2.85
N SER A 302 -19.75 -7.80 -3.03
CA SER A 302 -18.77 -7.05 -3.83
C SER A 302 -17.36 -7.22 -3.28
N ASP A 303 -17.21 -7.17 -1.96
CA ASP A 303 -15.93 -7.18 -1.28
C ASP A 303 -15.30 -8.57 -1.35
N LEU A 304 -16.12 -9.62 -1.19
CA LEU A 304 -15.73 -11.00 -1.47
C LEU A 304 -15.34 -11.21 -2.94
N THR A 305 -16.06 -10.59 -3.88
CA THR A 305 -15.73 -10.67 -5.30
C THR A 305 -14.38 -10.02 -5.59
N ALA A 306 -14.09 -8.86 -4.98
CA ALA A 306 -12.80 -8.21 -5.06
C ALA A 306 -11.68 -9.07 -4.46
N ALA A 307 -11.90 -9.67 -3.29
CA ALA A 307 -10.95 -10.57 -2.65
C ALA A 307 -10.64 -11.80 -3.53
N ASN A 308 -11.65 -12.42 -4.13
CA ASN A 308 -11.48 -13.50 -5.11
C ASN A 308 -10.67 -13.05 -6.34
N GLY A 309 -10.81 -11.78 -6.75
CA GLY A 309 -10.01 -11.17 -7.81
C GLY A 309 -8.51 -11.13 -7.50
N PHE A 310 -8.12 -11.07 -6.22
CA PHE A 310 -6.73 -11.21 -5.76
C PHE A 310 -6.29 -12.67 -5.63
N GLY A 311 -7.18 -13.63 -5.86
CA GLY A 311 -6.89 -15.07 -5.76
C GLY A 311 -6.99 -15.66 -4.35
N VAL A 312 -7.53 -14.91 -3.39
CA VAL A 312 -7.75 -15.30 -1.99
C VAL A 312 -9.25 -15.48 -1.68
N ASP A 313 -9.59 -15.92 -0.47
CA ASP A 313 -10.98 -16.01 0.02
C ASP A 313 -11.92 -16.91 -0.81
N LYS A 314 -11.37 -17.97 -1.42
CA LYS A 314 -12.11 -18.89 -2.30
C LYS A 314 -13.18 -19.70 -1.57
N ARG A 315 -13.02 -19.96 -0.27
CA ARG A 315 -13.97 -20.67 0.60
C ARG A 315 -14.70 -19.72 1.55
N SER A 316 -14.41 -18.43 1.47
CA SER A 316 -15.14 -17.40 2.21
C SER A 316 -16.57 -17.25 1.69
N THR A 317 -17.44 -16.72 2.53
CA THR A 317 -18.84 -16.49 2.20
C THR A 317 -19.20 -15.01 2.40
N SER A 318 -20.35 -14.61 1.86
CA SER A 318 -20.86 -13.26 2.08
C SER A 318 -22.31 -13.28 2.54
N GLY A 319 -22.69 -12.33 3.38
CA GLY A 319 -24.02 -12.21 3.94
C GLY A 319 -24.05 -11.38 5.21
N ASP A 320 -25.26 -11.06 5.67
CA ASP A 320 -25.48 -10.32 6.91
C ASP A 320 -24.90 -11.09 8.12
N PRO A 321 -23.98 -10.50 8.91
CA PRO A 321 -23.48 -11.11 10.12
C PRO A 321 -24.54 -11.40 11.19
N LEU A 322 -25.71 -10.74 11.13
CA LEU A 322 -26.79 -10.84 12.12
C LEU A 322 -26.33 -10.47 13.53
N PHE A 323 -25.67 -9.31 13.67
CA PHE A 323 -25.25 -8.81 14.98
C PHE A 323 -26.44 -8.65 15.95
N VAL A 324 -26.16 -8.80 17.25
CA VAL A 324 -27.15 -8.64 18.32
C VAL A 324 -27.63 -7.19 18.39
N ASP A 325 -26.70 -6.25 18.60
CA ASP A 325 -26.96 -4.81 18.70
C ASP A 325 -25.70 -4.00 18.36
N ALA A 326 -25.35 -3.95 17.08
CA ALA A 326 -24.09 -3.36 16.64
C ALA A 326 -24.03 -1.83 16.83
N ASP A 327 -25.17 -1.13 16.83
CA ASP A 327 -25.22 0.32 17.06
C ASP A 327 -24.77 0.70 18.48
N ASN A 328 -24.93 -0.22 19.44
CA ASN A 328 -24.47 -0.05 20.82
C ASN A 328 -23.20 -0.87 21.14
N GLY A 329 -22.57 -1.48 20.13
CA GLY A 329 -21.32 -2.22 20.27
C GLY A 329 -21.43 -3.69 20.66
N ASP A 330 -22.64 -4.27 20.67
CA ASP A 330 -22.81 -5.72 20.79
C ASP A 330 -22.68 -6.38 19.41
N PHE A 331 -21.44 -6.73 19.08
CA PHE A 331 -21.08 -7.37 17.82
C PHE A 331 -21.09 -8.90 17.90
N GLN A 332 -21.68 -9.49 18.94
CA GLN A 332 -21.99 -10.91 18.91
C GLN A 332 -23.00 -11.20 17.80
N VAL A 333 -22.95 -12.39 17.22
CA VAL A 333 -23.87 -12.80 16.17
C VAL A 333 -24.99 -13.69 16.71
N LYS A 334 -26.19 -13.52 16.16
CA LYS A 334 -27.38 -14.31 16.50
C LYS A 334 -27.27 -15.76 15.98
N PRO A 335 -28.00 -16.72 16.58
CA PRO A 335 -28.16 -18.05 16.01
C PRO A 335 -28.62 -17.96 14.54
N GLY A 336 -27.98 -18.74 13.66
CA GLY A 336 -28.26 -18.73 12.22
C GLY A 336 -27.39 -17.78 11.40
N SER A 337 -26.53 -16.97 12.05
CA SER A 337 -25.53 -16.15 11.35
C SER A 337 -24.64 -17.00 10.43
N PRO A 338 -24.35 -16.54 9.21
CA PRO A 338 -23.39 -17.20 8.33
C PRO A 338 -21.96 -17.22 8.91
N ALA A 339 -21.63 -16.31 9.84
CA ALA A 339 -20.32 -16.31 10.52
C ALA A 339 -20.09 -17.62 11.29
N LEU A 340 -21.13 -18.17 11.91
CA LEU A 340 -21.01 -19.42 12.66
C LEU A 340 -20.64 -20.61 11.74
N LYS A 341 -20.98 -20.56 10.45
CA LYS A 341 -20.70 -21.63 9.47
C LYS A 341 -19.24 -21.67 9.02
N ILE A 342 -18.56 -20.52 9.01
CA ILE A 342 -17.12 -20.46 8.75
C ILE A 342 -16.30 -20.83 9.99
N GLY A 343 -16.95 -21.03 11.15
CA GLY A 343 -16.29 -21.33 12.42
C GLY A 343 -15.94 -20.10 13.24
N PHE A 344 -16.58 -18.95 13.01
CA PHE A 344 -16.50 -17.82 13.93
C PHE A 344 -17.17 -18.20 15.27
N GLU A 345 -16.54 -17.80 16.37
CA GLU A 345 -16.97 -18.02 17.75
C GLU A 345 -17.30 -16.67 18.39
N ASN A 346 -18.50 -16.54 18.96
CA ASN A 346 -18.85 -15.35 19.74
C ASN A 346 -17.90 -15.17 20.93
N PHE A 347 -17.60 -13.91 21.23
CA PHE A 347 -16.84 -13.50 22.41
C PHE A 347 -17.46 -12.22 23.01
N PRO A 348 -17.19 -11.91 24.29
CA PRO A 348 -17.70 -10.68 24.91
C PRO A 348 -17.21 -9.44 24.16
N THR A 349 -18.13 -8.56 23.74
CA THR A 349 -17.81 -7.29 23.05
C THR A 349 -18.20 -6.06 23.88
N ASP A 350 -18.45 -6.25 25.18
CA ASP A 350 -18.87 -5.23 26.15
C ASP A 350 -17.89 -5.08 27.35
N ASP A 351 -16.81 -5.87 27.36
CA ASP A 351 -15.84 -5.97 28.45
C ASP A 351 -14.43 -5.55 27.99
N PHE A 352 -14.33 -4.28 27.58
CA PHE A 352 -13.09 -3.65 27.17
C PHE A 352 -12.69 -2.52 28.12
N GLY A 353 -11.39 -2.27 28.20
CA GLY A 353 -10.82 -1.15 28.92
C GLY A 353 -10.74 -1.38 30.43
N VAL A 354 -10.59 -0.26 31.15
CA VAL A 354 -10.43 -0.22 32.59
C VAL A 354 -11.71 -0.70 33.31
N ARG A 355 -11.53 -1.54 34.32
CA ARG A 355 -12.58 -2.13 35.15
C ARG A 355 -12.69 -1.48 36.52
N LYS A 356 -11.60 -0.91 37.06
CA LYS A 356 -11.58 -0.18 38.33
C LYS A 356 -12.71 0.85 38.34
N PRO A 357 -13.69 0.78 39.28
CA PRO A 357 -14.89 1.61 39.20
C PRO A 357 -14.62 3.11 39.11
N ALA A 358 -13.63 3.61 39.86
CA ALA A 358 -13.26 5.02 39.85
C ALA A 358 -12.69 5.48 38.50
N LEU A 359 -11.90 4.64 37.83
CA LEU A 359 -11.34 4.96 36.51
C LEU A 359 -12.37 4.76 35.39
N ARG A 360 -13.17 3.70 35.47
CA ARG A 360 -14.25 3.43 34.52
C ARG A 360 -15.29 4.56 34.49
N ALA A 361 -15.51 5.22 35.62
CA ALA A 361 -16.43 6.36 35.71
C ALA A 361 -15.96 7.60 34.94
N ILE A 362 -14.65 7.74 34.68
CA ILE A 362 -14.06 8.87 33.97
C ILE A 362 -13.49 8.49 32.59
N ALA A 363 -13.39 7.19 32.29
CA ALA A 363 -12.93 6.69 31.01
C ALA A 363 -13.98 6.96 29.91
N PRO A 364 -13.60 7.63 28.80
CA PRO A 364 -14.47 7.73 27.64
C PRO A 364 -14.58 6.38 26.93
N THR A 365 -15.53 6.29 26.00
CA THR A 365 -15.68 5.16 25.08
C THR A 365 -15.49 5.64 23.64
N PRO A 366 -14.87 4.84 22.75
CA PRO A 366 -14.75 5.20 21.35
C PRO A 366 -16.11 5.37 20.70
N ARG A 367 -16.17 6.26 19.70
CA ARG A 367 -17.32 6.37 18.81
C ARG A 367 -17.54 5.02 18.10
N ILE A 368 -18.79 4.61 17.95
CA ILE A 368 -19.19 3.46 17.13
C ILE A 368 -19.97 4.00 15.94
N ASP A 369 -19.46 3.75 14.74
CA ASP A 369 -20.09 4.21 13.50
C ASP A 369 -21.16 3.18 13.08
N PRO A 370 -22.34 3.60 12.60
CA PRO A 370 -23.39 2.67 12.18
C PRO A 370 -22.89 1.63 11.17
N VAL A 371 -23.37 0.40 11.33
CA VAL A 371 -22.90 -0.71 10.49
C VAL A 371 -23.39 -0.57 9.05
N SER A 372 -22.45 -0.54 8.11
CA SER A 372 -22.74 -0.47 6.68
C SER A 372 -22.91 -1.87 6.06
N VAL A 373 -24.03 -2.53 6.34
CA VAL A 373 -24.37 -3.86 5.78
C VAL A 373 -25.06 -3.80 4.40
N SER A 374 -25.48 -2.62 3.93
CA SER A 374 -26.22 -2.50 2.67
C SER A 374 -25.32 -2.65 1.43
N SER A 375 -25.75 -3.50 0.50
CA SER A 375 -25.17 -3.74 -0.83
C SER A 375 -25.25 -2.56 -1.81
N ASN A 376 -25.75 -1.41 -1.37
CA ASN A 376 -25.99 -0.23 -2.21
C ASN A 376 -25.03 0.92 -1.87
N ALA A 377 -23.78 0.62 -1.55
CA ALA A 377 -22.74 1.62 -1.74
C ALA A 377 -22.61 1.83 -3.26
N THR A 378 -23.21 2.92 -3.74
CA THR A 378 -22.80 3.53 -5.00
C THR A 378 -21.29 3.61 -4.95
N ASN A 379 -20.64 2.82 -5.80
CA ASN A 379 -19.25 3.00 -6.11
C ASN A 379 -19.12 4.42 -6.66
N GLU A 380 -18.91 5.41 -5.79
CA GLU A 380 -18.04 6.51 -6.12
C GLU A 380 -16.60 5.98 -6.12
N SER A 381 -16.37 4.94 -6.92
CA SER A 381 -15.18 5.03 -7.74
C SER A 381 -15.51 6.15 -8.72
N THR A 382 -15.11 7.36 -8.36
CA THR A 382 -14.52 8.22 -9.35
C THR A 382 -13.36 7.42 -9.92
N GLN A 383 -13.64 6.49 -10.84
CA GLN A 383 -12.65 5.89 -11.71
C GLN A 383 -12.16 7.07 -12.52
N THR A 384 -11.18 7.77 -11.97
CA THR A 384 -10.40 8.76 -12.69
C THR A 384 -9.94 8.03 -13.95
N PRO A 385 -10.27 8.54 -15.15
CA PRO A 385 -9.91 7.88 -16.39
C PRO A 385 -8.45 7.47 -16.37
N ALA A 386 -8.14 6.23 -16.73
CA ALA A 386 -6.77 5.74 -16.72
C ALA A 386 -5.91 6.64 -17.64
N ALA A 387 -5.05 7.46 -17.02
CA ALA A 387 -4.03 8.22 -17.73
C ALA A 387 -2.83 7.30 -17.98
N TYR A 388 -2.20 7.47 -19.14
CA TYR A 388 -1.00 6.72 -19.51
C TYR A 388 0.15 7.68 -19.80
N TRP A 389 1.35 7.28 -19.42
CA TRP A 389 2.57 7.97 -19.81
C TRP A 389 3.65 6.96 -20.13
N ARG A 390 4.18 7.00 -21.36
CA ARG A 390 5.17 6.03 -21.87
C ARG A 390 4.71 4.58 -21.67
N GLY A 391 3.42 4.31 -21.86
CA GLY A 391 2.83 2.98 -21.73
C GLY A 391 2.55 2.48 -20.31
N LEU A 392 2.84 3.26 -19.27
CA LEU A 392 2.52 2.92 -17.87
C LEU A 392 1.24 3.64 -17.43
N THR A 393 0.46 3.00 -16.56
CA THR A 393 -0.71 3.66 -15.94
C THR A 393 -0.24 4.66 -14.90
N VAL A 394 -0.88 5.83 -14.89
CA VAL A 394 -0.67 6.91 -13.92
C VAL A 394 -1.91 7.01 -13.04
N LYS A 395 -1.73 7.04 -11.72
CA LYS A 395 -2.83 7.27 -10.77
C LYS A 395 -2.43 8.25 -9.65
N ASN A 396 -3.43 8.89 -9.05
CA ASN A 396 -3.24 9.60 -7.79
C ASN A 396 -3.03 8.59 -6.64
N MET A 397 -2.26 9.01 -5.63
CA MET A 397 -2.22 8.32 -4.35
C MET A 397 -3.57 8.44 -3.65
N VAL A 398 -4.02 7.37 -3.01
CA VAL A 398 -5.28 7.35 -2.27
C VAL A 398 -5.12 6.65 -0.93
N GLY A 399 -5.84 7.14 0.09
CA GLY A 399 -5.93 6.48 1.40
C GLY A 399 -4.58 6.23 2.04
N GLU A 400 -4.24 4.95 2.25
CA GLU A 400 -3.03 4.53 2.97
C GLU A 400 -1.86 4.12 2.05
N GLU A 401 -1.92 4.42 0.75
CA GLU A 401 -0.84 4.15 -0.20
C GLU A 401 0.48 4.87 0.14
N TYR A 402 0.42 5.95 0.90
CA TYR A 402 1.57 6.73 1.37
C TYR A 402 2.55 5.89 2.21
N SER A 403 2.05 4.99 3.05
CA SER A 403 2.86 4.08 3.88
C SER A 403 3.70 3.11 3.05
N ALA A 404 3.19 2.65 1.90
CA ALA A 404 3.94 1.76 1.03
C ALA A 404 5.18 2.43 0.41
N PHE A 405 5.15 3.75 0.25
CA PHE A 405 6.28 4.56 -0.23
C PHE A 405 7.09 5.18 0.92
N GLY A 406 6.65 5.04 2.18
CA GLY A 406 7.30 5.64 3.35
C GLY A 406 7.26 7.16 3.32
N VAL A 407 6.12 7.72 2.93
CA VAL A 407 5.91 9.18 2.87
C VAL A 407 4.65 9.57 3.63
N SER A 408 4.54 10.85 4.00
CA SER A 408 3.35 11.36 4.69
C SER A 408 2.18 11.59 3.72
N LYS A 409 0.94 11.70 4.22
CA LYS A 409 -0.25 12.04 3.42
C LYS A 409 -0.16 13.42 2.75
N GLU A 410 0.68 14.31 3.29
CA GLU A 410 0.98 15.63 2.71
C GLU A 410 1.94 15.53 1.51
N THR A 411 2.65 14.40 1.38
CA THR A 411 3.52 14.12 0.24
C THR A 411 2.65 13.81 -0.98
N CYS A 412 2.27 14.85 -1.72
CA CYS A 412 1.54 14.73 -2.97
C CYS A 412 2.36 13.95 -4.03
N GLY A 413 1.72 13.58 -5.14
CA GLY A 413 2.40 12.88 -6.23
C GLY A 413 1.49 11.96 -7.02
N VAL A 414 2.08 11.32 -8.02
CA VAL A 414 1.41 10.30 -8.84
C VAL A 414 2.18 9.00 -8.85
N VAL A 415 1.46 7.87 -8.87
CA VAL A 415 2.05 6.53 -8.95
C VAL A 415 2.06 6.07 -10.40
N LEU A 416 3.26 5.71 -10.88
CA LEU A 416 3.46 4.93 -12.10
C LEU A 416 3.41 3.44 -11.76
N SER A 417 2.70 2.65 -12.57
CA SER A 417 2.71 1.19 -12.45
C SER A 417 4.09 0.58 -12.68
N ALA A 418 4.32 -0.61 -12.13
CA ALA A 418 5.50 -1.40 -12.45
C ALA A 418 5.58 -1.69 -13.96
N ALA A 419 6.76 -1.46 -14.55
CA ALA A 419 7.01 -1.79 -15.95
C ALA A 419 7.55 -3.22 -16.12
N PRO A 420 7.29 -3.86 -17.27
CA PRO A 420 7.91 -5.14 -17.61
C PRO A 420 9.42 -4.97 -17.88
N ALA A 421 10.16 -6.07 -17.76
CA ALA A 421 11.59 -6.09 -18.08
C ALA A 421 11.84 -5.62 -19.52
N GLY A 422 12.84 -4.78 -19.72
CA GLY A 422 13.19 -4.21 -21.03
C GLY A 422 12.46 -2.89 -21.38
N HIS A 423 11.54 -2.41 -20.53
CA HIS A 423 10.95 -1.07 -20.67
C HIS A 423 12.02 0.03 -20.52
N PRO A 424 11.96 1.15 -21.28
CA PRO A 424 12.96 2.23 -21.18
C PRO A 424 13.04 2.88 -19.80
N LEU A 425 11.92 2.95 -19.07
CA LEU A 425 11.87 3.41 -17.68
C LEU A 425 12.35 2.32 -16.70
N SER A 426 13.64 2.00 -16.74
CA SER A 426 14.24 0.89 -15.98
C SER A 426 14.00 0.97 -14.47
N PHE A 427 13.91 2.18 -13.92
CA PHE A 427 13.62 2.40 -12.50
C PHE A 427 12.23 1.88 -12.06
N THR A 428 11.31 1.62 -12.99
CA THR A 428 9.98 1.06 -12.68
C THR A 428 9.91 -0.46 -12.83
N HIS A 429 11.00 -1.15 -13.19
CA HIS A 429 10.99 -2.60 -13.42
C HIS A 429 10.59 -3.37 -12.16
N GLY A 430 9.46 -4.08 -12.23
CA GLY A 430 8.95 -4.90 -11.13
C GLY A 430 8.46 -4.13 -9.90
N LYS A 431 8.42 -2.79 -9.93
CA LYS A 431 7.98 -1.96 -8.80
C LYS A 431 7.22 -0.72 -9.27
N SER A 432 6.02 -0.51 -8.73
CA SER A 432 5.33 0.78 -8.86
C SER A 432 6.18 1.89 -8.24
N THR A 433 6.10 3.10 -8.79
CA THR A 433 6.99 4.21 -8.43
C THR A 433 6.19 5.48 -8.22
N LEU A 434 6.35 6.11 -7.06
CA LEU A 434 5.79 7.43 -6.76
C LEU A 434 6.68 8.52 -7.37
N VAL A 435 6.09 9.39 -8.18
CA VAL A 435 6.72 10.57 -8.79
C VAL A 435 6.25 11.82 -8.06
N LEU A 436 7.21 12.61 -7.58
CA LEU A 436 6.98 13.86 -6.85
C LEU A 436 7.16 15.10 -7.73
N ALA A 437 8.03 15.02 -8.74
CA ALA A 437 8.30 16.13 -9.63
C ALA A 437 8.72 15.68 -11.03
N VAL A 438 8.45 16.52 -12.02
CA VAL A 438 8.88 16.39 -13.42
C VAL A 438 9.70 17.64 -13.76
N ASN A 439 10.93 17.49 -14.25
CA ASN A 439 11.83 18.63 -14.54
C ASN A 439 11.95 19.64 -13.38
N ASN A 440 12.03 19.14 -12.13
CA ASN A 440 12.04 19.92 -10.89
C ASN A 440 10.75 20.70 -10.58
N GLN A 441 9.66 20.51 -11.34
CA GLN A 441 8.34 21.04 -11.02
C GLN A 441 7.54 19.99 -10.25
N ALA A 442 7.09 20.33 -9.05
CA ALA A 442 6.27 19.45 -8.24
C ALA A 442 4.97 19.07 -8.97
N VAL A 443 4.58 17.79 -8.87
CA VAL A 443 3.34 17.27 -9.44
C VAL A 443 2.47 16.74 -8.30
N ASN A 444 1.30 17.34 -8.10
CA ASN A 444 0.46 16.99 -6.96
C ASN A 444 -0.62 15.95 -7.30
N ASP A 445 -0.97 15.86 -8.58
CA ASP A 445 -2.01 14.96 -9.10
C ASP A 445 -1.75 14.60 -10.57
N ILE A 446 -2.59 13.72 -11.13
CA ILE A 446 -2.55 13.31 -12.53
C ILE A 446 -2.61 14.51 -13.48
N THR A 447 -3.43 15.53 -13.19
CA THR A 447 -3.59 16.70 -14.05
C THR A 447 -2.28 17.48 -14.17
N ALA A 448 -1.68 17.83 -13.03
CA ALA A 448 -0.38 18.47 -12.96
C ALA A 448 0.70 17.63 -13.63
N PHE A 449 0.71 16.32 -13.39
CA PHE A 449 1.66 15.42 -14.05
C PHE A 449 1.53 15.42 -15.57
N ILE A 450 0.32 15.25 -16.10
CA ILE A 450 0.07 15.26 -17.54
C ILE A 450 0.47 16.62 -18.13
N GLN A 451 0.12 17.72 -17.47
CA GLN A 451 0.46 19.07 -17.89
C GLN A 451 1.98 19.28 -17.94
N THR A 452 2.74 18.85 -16.93
CA THR A 452 4.21 19.01 -16.97
C THR A 452 4.86 18.11 -18.02
N THR A 453 4.27 16.94 -18.33
CA THR A 453 4.76 16.10 -19.44
C THR A 453 4.42 16.65 -20.83
N LEU A 454 3.69 17.78 -20.93
CA LEU A 454 3.52 18.50 -22.20
C LEU A 454 4.83 19.12 -22.70
N GLU A 455 5.82 19.27 -21.83
CA GLU A 455 7.19 19.60 -22.20
C GLU A 455 8.07 18.34 -22.21
N PRO A 456 9.22 18.35 -22.92
CA PRO A 456 10.16 17.24 -22.90
C PRO A 456 10.62 16.92 -21.47
N VAL A 457 10.36 15.70 -21.02
CA VAL A 457 10.77 15.23 -19.69
C VAL A 457 12.24 14.83 -19.73
N LYS A 458 13.07 15.56 -18.98
CA LYS A 458 14.51 15.31 -18.81
C LYS A 458 14.80 14.60 -17.50
N THR A 459 14.07 14.94 -16.45
CA THR A 459 14.25 14.33 -15.12
C THR A 459 12.91 14.07 -14.44
N LEU A 460 12.89 13.05 -13.59
CA LEU A 460 11.83 12.83 -12.60
C LEU A 460 12.43 12.79 -11.21
N THR A 461 11.78 13.41 -10.22
CA THR A 461 12.04 13.12 -8.81
C THR A 461 11.06 12.05 -8.36
N ILE A 462 11.59 10.90 -7.94
CA ILE A 462 10.82 9.72 -7.53
C ILE A 462 11.14 9.32 -6.09
N ILE A 463 10.28 8.54 -5.47
CA ILE A 463 10.62 7.86 -4.21
C ILE A 463 11.26 6.50 -4.51
N ARG A 464 12.47 6.28 -3.97
CA ARG A 464 13.15 4.99 -3.94
C ARG A 464 13.70 4.76 -2.54
N ASP A 465 13.47 3.57 -1.99
CA ASP A 465 13.90 3.20 -0.64
C ASP A 465 13.50 4.29 0.39
N GLN A 466 12.26 4.78 0.25
CA GLN A 466 11.64 5.84 1.05
C GLN A 466 12.37 7.19 1.03
N LYS A 467 13.20 7.45 0.01
CA LYS A 467 13.90 8.72 -0.18
C LYS A 467 13.63 9.30 -1.58
N PRO A 468 13.53 10.63 -1.71
CA PRO A 468 13.52 11.28 -3.01
C PRO A 468 14.84 11.06 -3.75
N VAL A 469 14.76 10.61 -4.99
CA VAL A 469 15.89 10.43 -5.90
C VAL A 469 15.51 11.04 -7.25
N THR A 470 16.42 11.80 -7.85
CA THR A 470 16.23 12.29 -9.21
C THR A 470 16.79 11.28 -10.20
N VAL A 471 15.99 10.89 -11.17
CA VAL A 471 16.38 10.02 -12.29
C VAL A 471 16.33 10.80 -13.59
N ASP A 472 17.35 10.60 -14.43
CA ASP A 472 17.35 11.11 -15.78
C ASP A 472 16.44 10.27 -16.67
N ILE A 473 15.72 10.94 -17.56
CA ILE A 473 14.80 10.33 -18.50
C ILE A 473 15.40 10.45 -19.89
N ASP A 474 15.72 9.31 -20.47
CA ASP A 474 16.19 9.24 -21.84
C ASP A 474 15.12 9.82 -22.78
N PRO A 475 15.52 10.67 -23.74
CA PRO A 475 14.60 11.19 -24.75
C PRO A 475 14.02 10.05 -25.58
N VAL A 476 12.82 10.29 -26.10
CA VAL A 476 12.19 9.40 -27.09
C VAL A 476 13.16 9.19 -28.25
N LYS A 477 13.37 7.92 -28.64
CA LYS A 477 14.25 7.61 -29.77
C LYS A 477 13.72 8.26 -31.05
N PRO A 478 14.60 8.77 -31.94
CA PRO A 478 14.17 9.35 -33.21
C PRO A 478 13.40 8.33 -34.06
N CYS A 479 12.29 8.75 -34.65
CA CYS A 479 11.58 8.03 -35.70
C CYS A 479 11.93 8.64 -37.08
N GLU A 480 11.74 7.90 -38.17
CA GLU A 480 11.80 8.49 -39.51
C GLU A 480 10.59 9.41 -39.67
N LEU A 481 10.85 10.65 -40.11
CA LEU A 481 9.88 11.73 -40.15
C LEU A 481 9.87 12.38 -41.54
N SER A 482 8.68 12.71 -42.02
CA SER A 482 8.54 13.63 -43.15
C SER A 482 7.24 14.42 -43.08
N TRP A 483 7.24 15.61 -43.68
CA TRP A 483 6.07 16.48 -43.75
C TRP A 483 5.92 17.07 -45.15
N ALA A 484 4.68 17.35 -45.54
CA ALA A 484 4.35 17.98 -46.81
C ALA A 484 3.08 18.84 -46.68
N ASN A 485 2.90 19.82 -47.57
CA ASN A 485 1.65 20.58 -47.64
C ASN A 485 0.58 19.88 -48.50
N ASP A 486 0.99 18.89 -49.29
CA ASP A 486 0.13 18.05 -50.10
C ASP A 486 0.43 16.57 -49.80
N ALA A 487 -0.62 15.75 -49.66
CA ALA A 487 -0.50 14.30 -49.47
C ALA A 487 0.30 13.65 -50.60
N GLN A 488 0.22 14.18 -51.82
CA GLN A 488 0.95 13.65 -52.97
C GLN A 488 2.46 13.85 -52.87
N ALA A 489 2.91 14.85 -52.11
CA ALA A 489 4.31 15.21 -51.93
C ALA A 489 4.96 14.53 -50.71
N LEU A 490 4.21 13.73 -49.94
CA LEU A 490 4.80 12.89 -48.89
C LEU A 490 5.75 11.87 -49.52
N THR A 491 6.95 11.77 -48.96
CA THR A 491 7.98 10.81 -49.42
C THR A 491 7.55 9.36 -49.28
N ARG A 492 6.60 9.06 -48.40
CA ARG A 492 6.04 7.73 -48.16
C ARG A 492 4.51 7.78 -48.18
N LYS A 493 3.90 7.04 -49.12
CA LYS A 493 2.45 6.87 -49.23
C LYS A 493 2.02 5.54 -48.58
N PRO A 494 0.77 5.40 -48.13
CA PRO A 494 0.20 4.11 -47.75
C PRO A 494 0.28 3.10 -48.91
N GLY A 495 0.18 1.82 -48.58
CA GLY A 495 0.44 0.69 -49.45
C GLY A 495 1.92 0.32 -49.53
N VAL A 496 2.71 0.56 -48.49
CA VAL A 496 4.14 0.23 -48.49
C VAL A 496 4.32 -1.30 -48.63
N PRO A 497 5.24 -1.80 -49.47
CA PRO A 497 5.54 -3.23 -49.57
C PRO A 497 5.85 -3.84 -48.18
N ALA A 498 5.46 -5.10 -47.98
CA ALA A 498 5.57 -5.82 -46.69
C ALA A 498 4.68 -5.29 -45.54
N THR A 499 3.58 -4.59 -45.85
CA THR A 499 2.55 -4.25 -44.84
C THR A 499 1.75 -5.49 -44.43
N LEU A 500 1.62 -5.70 -43.13
CA LEU A 500 0.81 -6.76 -42.53
C LEU A 500 -0.67 -6.36 -42.51
N LYS A 501 -1.56 -7.31 -42.79
CA LYS A 501 -3.00 -7.11 -42.62
C LYS A 501 -3.34 -7.10 -41.13
N ALA A 502 -4.05 -6.07 -40.69
CA ALA A 502 -4.50 -5.92 -39.32
C ALA A 502 -6.02 -5.67 -39.27
N LYS A 503 -6.69 -6.25 -38.26
CA LYS A 503 -8.05 -5.86 -37.90
C LYS A 503 -7.99 -4.84 -36.76
N TRP A 504 -8.42 -3.62 -37.04
CA TRP A 504 -8.42 -2.52 -36.08
C TRP A 504 -9.69 -2.46 -35.25
N THR A 505 -9.51 -2.25 -33.94
CA THR A 505 -10.57 -2.00 -32.96
C THR A 505 -10.13 -0.87 -32.04
N ALA A 506 -11.09 -0.26 -31.33
CA ALA A 506 -10.79 0.78 -30.35
C ALA A 506 -11.68 0.66 -29.11
N SER A 507 -11.17 1.13 -27.98
CA SER A 507 -11.89 1.18 -26.72
C SER A 507 -11.59 2.49 -25.98
N PRO A 508 -12.58 3.35 -25.71
CA PRO A 508 -13.96 3.29 -26.23
C PRO A 508 -14.01 3.48 -27.76
N ALA A 509 -15.20 3.50 -28.35
CA ALA A 509 -15.32 3.81 -29.78
C ALA A 509 -14.83 5.25 -30.06
N PRO A 510 -14.16 5.51 -31.21
CA PRO A 510 -13.78 6.87 -31.59
C PRO A 510 -15.04 7.71 -31.90
N ALA A 511 -14.93 9.03 -31.77
CA ALA A 511 -16.06 9.95 -31.81
C ALA A 511 -16.58 10.27 -33.22
N ASN A 512 -15.72 10.14 -34.24
CA ASN A 512 -16.01 10.62 -35.60
C ASN A 512 -15.93 9.54 -36.70
N GLY A 513 -15.40 8.35 -36.41
CA GLY A 513 -15.28 7.27 -37.39
C GLY A 513 -14.88 5.92 -36.75
N PRO A 514 -15.17 4.78 -37.39
CA PRO A 514 -14.77 3.48 -36.90
C PRO A 514 -13.25 3.27 -37.00
N ALA A 515 -12.68 2.55 -36.03
CA ALA A 515 -11.25 2.24 -35.99
C ALA A 515 -10.74 1.48 -37.24
N SER A 516 -11.63 0.82 -37.99
CA SER A 516 -11.29 0.14 -39.25
C SER A 516 -10.76 1.06 -40.34
N GLU A 517 -11.03 2.37 -40.26
CA GLU A 517 -10.49 3.35 -41.21
C GLU A 517 -8.98 3.57 -41.05
N LEU A 518 -8.39 3.22 -39.89
CA LEU A 518 -6.95 3.39 -39.64
C LEU A 518 -6.06 2.47 -40.48
N GLY A 519 -6.60 1.57 -41.29
CA GLY A 519 -5.83 0.66 -42.13
C GLY A 519 -6.45 0.46 -43.50
N ASP A 520 -7.17 1.48 -44.01
CA ASP A 520 -7.89 1.41 -45.27
C ASP A 520 -7.07 1.94 -46.46
N GLY A 521 -5.87 2.47 -46.19
CA GLY A 521 -4.92 2.96 -47.17
C GLY A 521 -5.24 4.35 -47.73
N LYS A 522 -6.19 5.09 -47.16
CA LYS A 522 -6.60 6.40 -47.67
C LYS A 522 -6.04 7.54 -46.83
N LEU A 523 -5.64 8.60 -47.53
CA LEU A 523 -5.27 9.88 -46.93
C LEU A 523 -6.33 10.91 -47.34
N ILE A 524 -7.18 11.32 -46.39
CA ILE A 524 -8.18 12.38 -46.58
C ILE A 524 -7.91 13.55 -45.65
N LYS A 525 -8.43 14.74 -45.98
CA LYS A 525 -8.23 15.97 -45.20
C LYS A 525 -9.12 16.00 -43.94
N ASP A 526 -8.96 15.03 -43.04
CA ASP A 526 -9.71 14.90 -41.80
C ASP A 526 -8.82 14.62 -40.57
N TYR A 527 -9.42 14.48 -39.38
CA TYR A 527 -8.77 13.95 -38.18
C TYR A 527 -8.65 12.42 -38.23
N GLY A 528 -9.56 11.73 -38.93
CA GLY A 528 -9.62 10.26 -38.93
C GLY A 528 -10.13 9.77 -37.57
N PRO A 529 -10.24 8.46 -37.31
CA PRO A 529 -10.83 7.95 -36.08
C PRO A 529 -10.13 8.51 -34.83
N VAL A 530 -10.74 9.45 -34.11
CA VAL A 530 -10.18 10.10 -32.90
C VAL A 530 -11.16 10.01 -31.74
N PHE A 531 -10.65 9.83 -30.52
CA PHE A 531 -11.48 9.86 -29.31
C PHE A 531 -11.97 11.27 -28.98
N ALA A 532 -13.12 11.37 -28.31
CA ALA A 532 -13.63 12.64 -27.83
C ALA A 532 -12.64 13.33 -26.87
N ASN A 533 -12.72 14.66 -26.75
CA ASN A 533 -11.94 15.39 -25.75
C ASN A 533 -12.22 14.83 -24.35
N ASN A 534 -11.20 14.76 -23.50
CA ASN A 534 -11.21 14.17 -22.15
C ASN A 534 -11.42 12.65 -22.11
N VAL A 535 -11.53 11.98 -23.26
CA VAL A 535 -11.64 10.52 -23.34
C VAL A 535 -10.29 9.95 -23.75
N ARG A 536 -9.64 9.22 -22.84
CA ARG A 536 -8.43 8.45 -23.15
C ARG A 536 -8.84 7.08 -23.69
N GLY A 537 -8.63 6.87 -24.98
CA GLY A 537 -8.89 5.60 -25.64
C GLY A 537 -7.62 4.88 -26.08
N ARG A 538 -7.80 3.69 -26.62
CA ARG A 538 -6.72 2.85 -27.15
C ARG A 538 -7.12 2.21 -28.46
N TYR A 539 -6.19 2.12 -29.40
CA TYR A 539 -6.38 1.40 -30.67
C TYR A 539 -5.65 0.05 -30.60
N LEU A 540 -6.31 -1.00 -31.07
CA LEU A 540 -5.79 -2.36 -31.02
C LEU A 540 -5.89 -3.00 -32.41
N ALA A 541 -4.74 -3.44 -32.92
CA ALA A 541 -4.61 -4.24 -34.14
C ALA A 541 -4.46 -5.72 -33.80
N ASP A 542 -5.31 -6.57 -34.39
CA ASP A 542 -5.11 -8.02 -34.46
C ASP A 542 -4.44 -8.40 -35.79
N LEU A 543 -3.21 -8.92 -35.72
CA LEU A 543 -2.47 -9.45 -36.87
C LEU A 543 -2.89 -10.89 -37.22
N GLY A 544 -3.81 -11.48 -36.45
CA GLY A 544 -4.35 -12.84 -36.62
C GLY A 544 -3.42 -13.96 -36.16
N LYS A 545 -2.11 -13.71 -36.12
CA LYS A 545 -1.07 -14.63 -35.65
C LYS A 545 0.15 -13.86 -35.14
N VAL A 546 1.02 -14.54 -34.39
CA VAL A 546 2.30 -13.96 -33.96
C VAL A 546 3.22 -13.84 -35.17
N VAL A 547 3.62 -12.62 -35.50
CA VAL A 547 4.54 -12.29 -36.60
C VAL A 547 5.57 -11.25 -36.15
N ALA A 548 6.69 -11.19 -36.85
CA ALA A 548 7.63 -10.08 -36.67
C ALA A 548 6.94 -8.78 -37.12
N ALA A 549 6.94 -7.77 -36.25
CA ALA A 549 6.50 -6.43 -36.59
C ALA A 549 7.76 -5.57 -36.63
N THR A 550 8.13 -5.08 -37.81
CA THR A 550 9.43 -4.41 -38.05
C THR A 550 9.31 -2.90 -37.96
N SER A 551 8.13 -2.35 -38.22
CA SER A 551 7.85 -0.91 -38.09
C SER A 551 6.37 -0.63 -37.89
N LEU A 552 6.08 0.53 -37.29
CA LEU A 552 4.75 1.12 -37.28
C LEU A 552 4.82 2.48 -37.94
N ARG A 553 4.03 2.66 -38.98
CA ARG A 553 3.99 3.85 -39.82
C ARG A 553 2.66 4.54 -39.64
N THR A 554 2.66 5.86 -39.43
CA THR A 554 1.42 6.61 -39.28
C THR A 554 1.41 7.88 -40.12
N TRP A 555 0.21 8.28 -40.51
CA TRP A 555 -0.04 9.52 -41.24
C TRP A 555 -1.10 10.33 -40.52
N SER A 556 -0.94 11.66 -40.46
CA SER A 556 -1.92 12.59 -39.88
C SER A 556 -2.06 13.84 -40.75
N TYR A 557 -3.22 14.48 -40.67
CA TYR A 557 -3.53 15.73 -41.36
C TYR A 557 -3.86 16.85 -40.37
N ALA A 558 -3.38 18.06 -40.66
CA ALA A 558 -3.61 19.25 -39.86
C ALA A 558 -4.97 19.89 -40.17
N GLN A 559 -6.04 19.43 -39.53
CA GLN A 559 -7.29 20.22 -39.47
C GLN A 559 -7.18 21.41 -38.51
N SER A 560 -6.24 21.36 -37.57
CA SER A 560 -5.87 22.46 -36.67
C SER A 560 -4.38 22.38 -36.36
N ALA A 561 -3.68 23.53 -36.27
CA ALA A 561 -2.23 23.57 -36.01
C ALA A 561 -1.81 22.96 -34.67
N SER A 562 -2.75 22.87 -33.72
CA SER A 562 -2.56 22.22 -32.42
C SER A 562 -2.38 20.71 -32.57
N ARG A 563 -3.32 20.00 -33.19
CA ARG A 563 -3.39 18.52 -33.16
C ARG A 563 -2.47 17.77 -34.15
N LEU A 564 -1.57 18.45 -34.84
CA LEU A 564 -0.69 17.81 -35.82
C LEU A 564 0.44 16.94 -35.22
N PRO A 565 1.12 17.35 -34.14
CA PRO A 565 2.18 16.53 -33.57
C PRO A 565 1.63 15.18 -33.13
N GLN A 566 2.42 14.15 -33.36
CA GLN A 566 2.07 12.81 -32.96
C GLN A 566 2.79 12.46 -31.66
N ARG A 567 2.02 12.02 -30.66
CA ARG A 567 2.55 11.54 -29.40
C ARG A 567 1.82 10.28 -28.97
N PHE A 568 2.51 9.14 -28.93
CA PHE A 568 1.89 7.86 -28.56
C PHE A 568 2.90 6.78 -28.21
N THR A 569 2.43 5.79 -27.45
CA THR A 569 3.21 4.60 -27.10
C THR A 569 2.66 3.36 -27.84
N VAL A 570 3.55 2.48 -28.28
CA VAL A 570 3.23 1.21 -28.94
C VAL A 570 3.65 0.03 -28.07
N LEU A 571 2.69 -0.84 -27.77
CA LEU A 571 2.89 -2.06 -27.00
C LEU A 571 2.49 -3.30 -27.84
N GLY A 572 3.10 -4.44 -27.56
CA GLY A 572 2.88 -5.70 -28.29
C GLY A 572 2.56 -6.87 -27.38
N SER A 573 1.68 -7.79 -27.80
CA SER A 573 1.44 -9.04 -27.08
C SER A 573 1.38 -10.24 -28.02
N LYS A 574 1.86 -11.39 -27.52
CA LYS A 574 1.83 -12.68 -28.21
C LYS A 574 0.64 -13.56 -27.79
N ALA A 575 -0.23 -13.05 -26.91
CA ALA A 575 -1.34 -13.81 -26.36
C ALA A 575 -2.32 -14.31 -27.45
N ASP A 576 -2.94 -15.47 -27.21
CA ASP A 576 -3.92 -16.05 -28.13
C ASP A 576 -5.23 -15.26 -28.21
N LYS A 577 -5.55 -14.51 -27.14
CA LYS A 577 -6.72 -13.62 -27.04
C LYS A 577 -6.24 -12.21 -26.73
N ALA A 578 -7.06 -11.22 -27.09
CA ALA A 578 -6.78 -9.82 -26.78
C ALA A 578 -6.59 -9.67 -25.26
N PRO A 579 -5.39 -9.26 -24.80
CA PRO A 579 -5.16 -9.09 -23.37
C PRO A 579 -6.06 -8.00 -22.81
N LYS A 580 -6.54 -8.20 -21.58
CA LYS A 580 -7.41 -7.24 -20.90
C LYS A 580 -6.60 -6.20 -20.14
N ASP A 581 -5.47 -6.64 -19.59
CA ASP A 581 -4.56 -5.81 -18.79
C ASP A 581 -3.35 -5.37 -19.63
N ILE A 582 -2.89 -4.14 -19.41
CA ILE A 582 -1.74 -3.57 -20.11
C ILE A 582 -0.43 -4.27 -19.73
N SER A 583 -0.35 -4.85 -18.53
CA SER A 583 0.80 -5.63 -18.05
C SER A 583 1.05 -6.91 -18.85
N GLU A 584 0.07 -7.36 -19.64
CA GLU A 584 0.20 -8.48 -20.57
C GLU A 584 0.82 -8.09 -21.92
N TYR A 585 1.20 -6.82 -22.09
CA TYR A 585 1.90 -6.30 -23.25
C TYR A 585 3.36 -5.95 -22.93
N THR A 586 4.19 -5.97 -23.97
CA THR A 586 5.60 -5.56 -23.94
C THR A 586 5.78 -4.25 -24.68
N TYR A 587 6.63 -3.36 -24.17
CA TYR A 587 6.96 -2.11 -24.84
C TYR A 587 7.68 -2.37 -26.17
N LEU A 588 7.19 -1.77 -27.26
CA LEU A 588 7.81 -1.88 -28.59
C LEU A 588 8.45 -0.57 -29.05
N GLY A 589 7.92 0.58 -28.61
CA GLY A 589 8.46 1.90 -28.93
C GLY A 589 7.46 3.01 -28.63
N GLU A 590 7.89 4.25 -28.82
CA GLU A 590 7.07 5.44 -28.62
C GLU A 590 7.46 6.51 -29.65
N VAL A 591 6.54 7.43 -29.92
CA VAL A 591 6.72 8.55 -30.84
C VAL A 591 6.36 9.84 -30.10
N ASP A 592 7.17 10.87 -30.27
CA ASP A 592 6.90 12.24 -29.83
C ASP A 592 7.52 13.22 -30.83
N THR A 593 6.68 13.95 -31.55
CA THR A 593 7.13 14.85 -32.64
C THR A 593 6.84 16.32 -32.36
N ARG A 594 6.59 16.69 -31.10
CA ARG A 594 6.19 18.06 -30.72
C ARG A 594 7.24 19.12 -31.07
N ALA A 595 8.52 18.75 -30.97
CA ALA A 595 9.67 19.61 -31.25
C ALA A 595 10.03 19.71 -32.74
N GLU A 596 9.35 18.98 -33.62
CA GLU A 596 9.69 18.87 -35.03
C GLU A 596 8.98 19.92 -35.90
N SER A 597 9.57 20.24 -37.05
CA SER A 597 8.98 21.16 -38.05
C SER A 597 7.73 20.58 -38.71
N ARG A 598 6.85 21.46 -39.21
CA ARG A 598 5.45 21.12 -39.52
C ARG A 598 5.04 21.50 -40.95
N GLY A 599 4.28 20.61 -41.59
CA GLY A 599 3.52 20.83 -42.83
C GLY A 599 2.04 20.48 -42.62
N SER A 600 1.21 20.50 -43.67
CA SER A 600 -0.22 20.10 -43.52
C SER A 600 -0.42 18.59 -43.31
N TRP A 601 0.55 17.79 -43.74
CA TRP A 601 0.60 16.35 -43.59
C TRP A 601 1.85 15.95 -42.83
N HIS A 602 1.71 14.94 -41.97
CA HIS A 602 2.77 14.47 -41.10
C HIS A 602 2.86 12.95 -41.16
N PHE A 603 4.07 12.44 -41.39
CA PHE A 603 4.38 11.01 -41.47
C PHE A 603 5.42 10.66 -40.40
N THR A 604 5.18 9.53 -39.72
CA THR A 604 6.16 8.89 -38.84
C THR A 604 6.36 7.44 -39.23
N SER A 605 7.57 6.94 -39.07
CA SER A 605 7.90 5.53 -39.12
C SER A 605 8.77 5.17 -37.92
N LEU A 606 8.17 4.45 -36.99
CA LEU A 606 8.80 3.93 -35.78
C LEU A 606 9.32 2.52 -36.06
N PRO A 607 10.65 2.28 -36.00
CA PRO A 607 11.17 0.92 -35.99
C PRO A 607 10.66 0.16 -34.77
N LEU A 608 10.08 -1.01 -34.99
CA LEU A 608 9.64 -1.90 -33.92
C LEU A 608 10.65 -3.04 -33.76
N THR A 609 10.76 -3.54 -32.54
CA THR A 609 11.61 -4.70 -32.24
C THR A 609 10.77 -5.80 -31.62
N GLY A 610 10.83 -7.00 -32.21
CA GLY A 610 10.16 -8.19 -31.67
C GLY A 610 9.03 -8.75 -32.54
N SER A 611 8.27 -9.67 -31.96
CA SER A 611 7.12 -10.31 -32.60
C SER A 611 5.87 -10.18 -31.73
N ALA A 612 4.74 -9.96 -32.37
CA ALA A 612 3.45 -9.77 -31.72
C ALA A 612 2.32 -10.30 -32.59
N ARG A 613 1.20 -10.64 -31.94
CA ARG A 613 -0.11 -10.79 -32.60
C ARG A 613 -0.94 -9.53 -32.41
N TRP A 614 -0.89 -8.96 -31.22
CA TRP A 614 -1.63 -7.77 -30.83
C TRP A 614 -0.70 -6.58 -30.79
N ILE A 615 -1.04 -5.51 -31.50
CA ILE A 615 -0.34 -4.22 -31.41
C ILE A 615 -1.31 -3.21 -30.82
N LEU A 616 -0.98 -2.69 -29.65
CA LEU A 616 -1.74 -1.71 -28.90
C LEU A 616 -1.09 -0.33 -29.06
N ILE A 617 -1.87 0.65 -29.48
CA ILE A 617 -1.46 2.05 -29.60
C ILE A 617 -2.21 2.85 -28.55
N LEU A 618 -1.44 3.55 -27.71
CA LEU A 618 -1.93 4.41 -26.65
C LEU A 618 -1.63 5.86 -27.05
N PRO A 619 -2.63 6.59 -27.57
CA PRO A 619 -2.46 7.99 -27.93
C PRO A 619 -2.28 8.82 -26.66
N GLU A 620 -1.29 9.70 -26.69
CA GLU A 620 -1.05 10.69 -25.65
C GLU A 620 -1.43 12.08 -26.17
N ALA A 621 -1.54 13.03 -25.24
CA ALA A 621 -1.83 14.42 -25.51
C ALA A 621 -0.65 15.14 -26.18
N PRO A 622 -0.80 15.64 -27.43
CA PRO A 622 0.28 16.36 -28.10
C PRO A 622 0.33 17.85 -27.75
N VAL A 623 -0.73 18.42 -27.15
CA VAL A 623 -0.90 19.88 -27.00
C VAL A 623 -1.39 20.29 -25.61
N ASN A 624 -2.41 19.61 -25.10
CA ASN A 624 -3.02 19.90 -23.80
C ASN A 624 -3.59 18.62 -23.17
N GLU A 625 -4.02 18.70 -21.91
CA GLU A 625 -4.51 17.56 -21.13
C GLU A 625 -5.78 16.87 -21.66
N THR A 626 -6.52 17.51 -22.58
CA THR A 626 -7.85 17.06 -23.02
C THR A 626 -7.84 16.37 -24.38
N GLU A 627 -6.87 16.70 -25.24
CA GLU A 627 -6.84 16.25 -26.63
C GLU A 627 -5.99 14.98 -26.81
N ASN A 628 -6.34 14.18 -27.81
CA ASN A 628 -5.58 12.99 -28.20
C ASN A 628 -4.86 13.22 -29.52
N THR A 629 -3.76 12.51 -29.72
CA THR A 629 -3.12 12.40 -31.03
C THR A 629 -4.10 11.83 -32.08
N VAL A 630 -4.07 12.40 -33.29
CA VAL A 630 -4.96 12.07 -34.40
C VAL A 630 -4.22 11.24 -35.46
N TYR A 631 -4.94 10.36 -36.16
CA TYR A 631 -4.37 9.48 -37.19
C TYR A 631 -5.33 9.36 -38.37
N GLN A 632 -4.80 9.53 -39.58
CA GLN A 632 -5.49 9.18 -40.82
C GLN A 632 -5.32 7.70 -41.17
N GLU A 633 -4.09 7.21 -41.08
CA GLU A 633 -3.73 5.86 -41.50
C GLU A 633 -2.61 5.35 -40.59
N ILE A 634 -2.62 4.05 -40.33
CA ILE A 634 -1.63 3.31 -39.55
C ILE A 634 -1.33 1.98 -40.26
N GLU A 635 -0.07 1.79 -40.61
CA GLU A 635 0.44 0.55 -41.17
C GLU A 635 1.44 -0.13 -40.24
N ILE A 636 1.44 -1.47 -40.27
CA ILE A 636 2.40 -2.29 -39.54
C ILE A 636 3.26 -3.03 -40.58
N GLY A 637 4.57 -2.80 -40.57
CA GLY A 637 5.52 -3.53 -41.40
C GLY A 637 5.82 -4.92 -40.83
N GLY A 638 5.94 -5.91 -41.72
CA GLY A 638 6.30 -7.31 -41.42
C GLY A 638 7.76 -7.66 -41.66
#